data_AF-A0A9J5XMI4-F1
#
_entry.id   AF-A0A9J5XMI4-F1
#
_cell.length_a   1.000
_cell.length_b   1.000
_cell.length_c   1.000
_cell.angle_alpha   90.00
_cell.angle_beta   90.00
_cell.angle_gamma   90.00
#
_symmetry.space_group_name_H-M   'P 1'
#
loop_
_entity.id
_entity.type
_entity.pdbx_description
1 polymer ?
#
loop_
_entity_poly.entity_id
_entity_poly.type
_entity_poly.pdbx_seq_one_letter_code
_entity_poly.pdbx_strand_id
1 'polypeptide(L)'
;MKVREADEIESKTMVAGVVYKDLKESLYLISQNGDSKPKKTMIQRLDVLGQLGGTPSFMLHPPKEHLFFHPDNMSSGEKMKLELQKVRDDFKMSESDCGSARVQVAQLTTKIKHLSSVLHKKDKHSRKGLQQMVQNRKKLLKYLRRTDWDSYCLVLSKLGLRDNPDY
;
A
#
# COMPACT_ATOMS: atom_id res chain seq x y z
N MET A 1 -19.05 -64.17 2.59
CA MET A 1 -19.02 -63.30 1.40
C MET A 1 -19.03 -61.81 1.77
N LYS A 2 -19.85 -61.37 2.75
CA LYS A 2 -20.02 -59.94 3.12
C LYS A 2 -18.80 -59.17 3.67
N VAL A 3 -17.83 -59.85 4.32
CA VAL A 3 -16.68 -59.17 4.95
C VAL A 3 -15.67 -58.65 3.91
N ARG A 4 -15.39 -59.45 2.87
CA ARG A 4 -14.49 -59.03 1.79
C ARG A 4 -15.04 -57.86 0.96
N GLU A 5 -16.36 -57.82 0.83
CA GLU A 5 -17.08 -56.77 0.11
C GLU A 5 -17.01 -55.43 0.88
N ALA A 6 -17.13 -55.46 2.21
CA ALA A 6 -16.92 -54.29 3.05
C ALA A 6 -15.47 -53.78 2.99
N ASP A 7 -14.47 -54.68 3.01
CA ASP A 7 -13.05 -54.31 2.91
C ASP A 7 -12.70 -53.68 1.55
N GLU A 8 -13.32 -54.13 0.45
CA GLU A 8 -13.17 -53.52 -0.88
C GLU A 8 -13.83 -52.13 -0.98
N ILE A 9 -14.97 -51.94 -0.30
CA ILE A 9 -15.64 -50.63 -0.23
C ILE A 9 -14.79 -49.67 0.60
N GLU A 10 -14.28 -50.08 1.76
CA GLU A 10 -13.44 -49.24 2.63
C GLU A 10 -12.10 -48.87 1.98
N SER A 11 -11.56 -49.71 1.09
CA SER A 11 -10.32 -49.43 0.36
C SER A 11 -10.54 -48.55 -0.89
N LYS A 12 -11.74 -48.50 -1.46
CA LYS A 12 -12.11 -47.59 -2.55
C LYS A 12 -12.69 -46.26 -2.09
N THR A 13 -13.19 -46.19 -0.86
CA THR A 13 -13.83 -44.99 -0.32
C THR A 13 -12.75 -44.03 0.20
N MET A 14 -12.66 -42.86 -0.43
CA MET A 14 -11.77 -41.79 -0.01
C MET A 14 -12.54 -40.65 0.62
N VAL A 15 -12.08 -40.21 1.79
CA VAL A 15 -12.59 -39.02 2.48
C VAL A 15 -11.46 -38.01 2.53
N ALA A 16 -11.67 -36.84 1.92
CA ALA A 16 -10.66 -35.78 1.81
C ALA A 16 -9.28 -36.24 1.29
N GLY A 17 -9.28 -37.22 0.36
CA GLY A 17 -8.05 -37.74 -0.27
C GLY A 17 -7.32 -38.85 0.50
N VAL A 18 -7.88 -39.35 1.60
CA VAL A 18 -7.31 -40.47 2.37
C VAL A 18 -8.22 -41.69 2.29
N VAL A 19 -7.64 -42.88 2.11
CA VAL A 19 -8.37 -44.16 2.12
C VAL A 19 -8.94 -44.39 3.52
N TYR A 20 -10.24 -44.68 3.60
CA TYR A 20 -10.94 -44.87 4.87
C TYR A 20 -10.31 -45.97 5.74
N LYS A 21 -9.79 -47.02 5.10
CA LYS A 21 -9.07 -48.11 5.77
C LYS A 21 -7.85 -47.64 6.58
N ASP A 22 -7.06 -46.71 6.04
CA ASP A 22 -5.83 -46.20 6.69
C ASP A 22 -6.16 -45.32 7.91
N LEU A 23 -7.24 -44.54 7.81
CA LEU A 23 -7.78 -43.76 8.93
C LEU A 23 -8.30 -44.67 10.06
N LYS A 24 -9.00 -45.74 9.70
CA LYS A 24 -9.53 -46.71 10.65
C LYS A 24 -8.42 -47.46 11.39
N GLU A 25 -7.36 -47.89 10.68
CA GLU A 25 -6.20 -48.53 11.30
C GLU A 25 -5.44 -47.58 12.22
N SER A 26 -5.22 -46.33 11.82
CA SER A 26 -4.55 -45.34 12.68
C SER A 26 -5.33 -45.03 13.97
N LEU A 27 -6.65 -44.89 13.89
CA LEU A 27 -7.52 -44.68 15.06
C LEU A 27 -7.55 -45.89 15.99
N TYR A 28 -7.56 -47.11 15.43
CA TYR A 28 -7.49 -48.34 16.22
C TYR A 28 -6.17 -48.47 16.98
N LEU A 29 -5.05 -48.13 16.33
CA LEU A 29 -3.72 -48.11 16.95
C LEU A 29 -3.59 -47.07 18.07
N ILE A 30 -4.30 -45.94 17.96
CA ILE A 30 -4.37 -44.93 19.03
C ILE A 30 -5.23 -45.46 20.19
N SER A 31 -6.34 -46.12 19.90
CA SER A 31 -7.23 -46.67 20.93
C SER A 31 -6.63 -47.85 21.70
N GLN A 32 -5.78 -48.67 21.08
CA GLN A 32 -5.12 -49.79 21.76
C GLN A 32 -3.96 -49.34 22.66
N ASN A 33 -3.30 -48.24 22.34
CA ASN A 33 -2.23 -47.67 23.15
C ASN A 33 -2.80 -46.73 24.22
N GLY A 34 -3.59 -47.28 25.15
CA GLY A 34 -3.97 -46.58 26.36
C GLY A 34 -2.73 -46.09 27.11
N ASP A 35 -2.65 -44.77 27.34
CA ASP A 35 -1.73 -44.06 28.24
C ASP A 35 -0.20 -44.15 28.01
N SER A 36 0.28 -44.67 26.88
CA SER A 36 1.69 -44.47 26.51
C SER A 36 1.85 -43.24 25.62
N LYS A 37 2.63 -42.24 26.07
CA LYS A 37 2.90 -41.02 25.29
C LYS A 37 3.32 -41.40 23.87
N PRO A 38 2.59 -40.97 22.83
CA PRO A 38 2.87 -41.39 21.46
C PRO A 38 4.29 -41.02 21.05
N LYS A 39 5.01 -41.99 20.46
CA LYS A 39 6.39 -41.80 19.97
C LYS A 39 6.41 -40.62 18.99
N LYS A 40 7.20 -39.58 19.31
CA LYS A 40 7.30 -38.32 18.55
C LYS A 40 7.49 -38.51 17.04
N THR A 41 8.09 -39.62 16.62
CA THR A 41 8.34 -39.95 15.20
C THR A 41 7.09 -40.34 14.40
N MET A 42 6.03 -40.86 15.04
CA MET A 42 4.79 -41.25 14.34
C MET A 42 3.84 -40.04 14.18
N ILE A 43 3.79 -39.14 15.17
CA ILE A 43 3.05 -37.87 15.08
C ILE A 43 3.69 -36.94 14.03
N GLN A 44 5.01 -37.03 13.83
CA GLN A 44 5.70 -36.32 12.75
C GLN A 44 5.36 -36.80 11.33
N ARG A 45 4.73 -37.98 11.17
CA ARG A 45 4.30 -38.52 9.87
C ARG A 45 2.81 -38.38 9.59
N LEU A 46 2.03 -37.94 10.57
CA LEU A 46 0.67 -37.46 10.34
C LEU A 46 0.76 -35.98 10.01
N ASP A 47 1.01 -35.67 8.74
CA ASP A 47 0.93 -34.29 8.23
C ASP A 47 -0.54 -33.88 8.10
N VAL A 48 -1.22 -33.77 9.26
CA VAL A 48 -2.62 -33.33 9.37
C VAL A 48 -2.76 -31.91 8.83
N LEU A 49 -1.70 -31.10 8.90
CA LEU A 49 -1.66 -29.76 8.35
C LEU A 49 -1.52 -29.77 6.81
N GLY A 50 -0.67 -30.65 6.26
CA GLY A 50 -0.54 -30.85 4.81
C GLY A 50 -1.78 -31.42 4.13
N GLN A 51 -2.59 -32.21 4.82
CA GLN A 51 -3.80 -32.82 4.26
C GLN A 51 -5.11 -32.04 4.48
N LEU A 52 -5.24 -31.25 5.56
CA LEU A 52 -6.46 -30.46 5.82
C LEU A 52 -6.35 -28.97 5.41
N GLY A 53 -5.13 -28.48 5.20
CA GLY A 53 -4.87 -27.07 4.93
C GLY A 53 -3.54 -26.91 4.21
N GLY A 54 -3.51 -27.32 2.94
CA GLY A 54 -2.38 -27.02 2.05
C GLY A 54 -1.95 -25.56 2.20
N THR A 55 -0.64 -25.31 2.16
CA THR A 55 -0.08 -23.96 2.28
C THR A 55 -0.95 -22.99 1.48
N PRO A 56 -1.62 -22.03 2.14
CA PRO A 56 -2.51 -21.09 1.48
C PRO A 56 -1.82 -20.54 0.24
N SER A 57 -2.52 -20.53 -0.90
CA SER A 57 -1.92 -20.30 -2.21
C SER A 57 -0.91 -19.14 -2.24
N PHE A 58 -1.16 -18.06 -1.50
CA PHE A 58 -0.24 -16.92 -1.39
C PHE A 58 1.17 -17.21 -0.80
N MET A 59 1.38 -18.31 -0.08
CA MET A 59 2.69 -18.74 0.45
C MET A 59 3.51 -19.53 -0.58
N LEU A 60 2.87 -20.06 -1.64
CA LEU A 60 3.52 -20.87 -2.67
C LEU A 60 4.25 -20.03 -3.71
N HIS A 61 3.93 -18.73 -3.78
CA HIS A 61 4.56 -17.78 -4.69
C HIS A 61 5.23 -16.67 -3.86
N PRO A 62 6.35 -16.11 -4.33
CA PRO A 62 6.90 -14.91 -3.72
C PRO A 62 5.81 -13.83 -3.66
N PRO A 63 5.78 -13.01 -2.60
CA PRO A 63 4.87 -11.87 -2.52
C PRO A 63 4.91 -11.09 -3.82
N LYS A 64 3.73 -10.79 -4.38
CA LYS A 64 3.62 -10.07 -5.65
C LYS A 64 4.34 -8.72 -5.53
N GLU A 65 5.55 -8.60 -6.10
CA GLU A 65 6.39 -7.41 -5.90
C GLU A 65 5.71 -6.12 -6.39
N HIS A 66 4.99 -6.21 -7.51
CA HIS A 66 4.22 -5.09 -8.07
C HIS A 66 3.16 -4.54 -7.11
N LEU A 67 2.70 -5.35 -6.14
CA LEU A 67 1.71 -4.91 -5.17
C LEU A 67 2.31 -3.91 -4.18
N PHE A 68 3.56 -4.10 -3.76
CA PHE A 68 4.22 -3.21 -2.80
C PHE A 68 4.55 -1.83 -3.39
N PHE A 69 4.91 -1.79 -4.67
CA PHE A 69 5.27 -0.55 -5.37
C PHE A 69 4.09 0.14 -6.07
N HIS A 70 2.86 -0.30 -5.81
CA HIS A 70 1.68 0.31 -6.41
C HIS A 70 1.42 1.71 -5.82
N PRO A 71 1.02 2.72 -6.63
CA PRO A 71 0.71 4.07 -6.16
C PRO A 71 -0.27 4.13 -4.98
N ASP A 72 -1.20 3.17 -4.92
CA ASP A 72 -2.19 3.11 -3.84
C ASP A 72 -1.56 2.84 -2.47
N ASN A 73 -0.47 2.06 -2.45
CA ASN A 73 0.25 1.66 -1.24
C ASN A 73 1.36 2.65 -0.85
N MET A 74 1.54 3.74 -1.60
CA MET A 74 2.53 4.77 -1.30
C MET A 74 2.11 5.66 -0.12
N SER A 75 3.09 6.12 0.65
CA SER A 75 2.91 7.12 1.70
C SER A 75 2.45 8.45 1.10
N SER A 76 1.69 9.24 1.88
CA SER A 76 1.30 10.60 1.52
C SER A 76 2.50 11.47 1.11
N GLY A 77 3.66 11.25 1.71
CA GLY A 77 4.90 11.96 1.36
C GLY A 77 5.42 11.61 -0.02
N GLU A 78 5.30 10.35 -0.44
CA GLU A 78 5.73 9.90 -1.77
C GLU A 78 4.74 10.31 -2.85
N LYS A 79 3.44 10.19 -2.56
CA LYS A 79 2.36 10.74 -3.41
C LYS A 79 2.59 12.24 -3.65
N MET A 80 2.91 12.99 -2.59
CA MET A 80 3.25 14.41 -2.70
C MET A 80 4.48 14.67 -3.58
N LYS A 81 5.54 13.84 -3.51
CA LYS A 81 6.72 14.01 -4.37
C LYS A 81 6.36 13.86 -5.85
N LEU A 82 5.55 12.85 -6.19
CA LEU A 82 5.07 12.65 -7.57
C LEU A 82 4.24 13.83 -8.06
N GLU A 83 3.32 14.33 -7.24
CA GLU A 83 2.50 15.50 -7.59
C GLU A 83 3.35 16.77 -7.75
N LEU A 84 4.35 16.99 -6.90
CA LEU A 84 5.28 18.11 -7.05
C LEU A 84 6.13 18.01 -8.31
N GLN A 85 6.48 16.79 -8.74
CA GLN A 85 7.19 16.57 -9.99
C GLN A 85 6.31 16.90 -11.19
N LYS A 86 5.07 16.40 -11.23
CA LYS A 86 4.09 16.75 -12.28
C LYS A 86 3.90 18.26 -12.39
N VAL A 87 3.68 18.93 -11.26
CA VAL A 87 3.51 20.39 -11.20
C VAL A 87 4.80 21.12 -11.61
N ARG A 88 5.98 20.59 -11.33
CA ARG A 88 7.23 21.17 -11.85
C ARG A 88 7.27 21.07 -13.37
N ASP A 89 6.96 19.91 -13.94
CA ASP A 89 7.01 19.69 -15.38
C ASP A 89 6.01 20.58 -16.14
N ASP A 90 4.87 20.89 -15.53
CA ASP A 90 3.87 21.80 -16.06
C ASP A 90 4.27 23.27 -16.11
N PHE A 91 5.27 23.67 -15.31
CA PHE A 91 5.67 25.06 -15.11
C PHE A 91 7.17 25.31 -15.38
N LYS A 92 7.98 24.30 -15.71
CA LYS A 92 9.42 24.48 -15.99
C LYS A 92 9.68 25.28 -17.27
N MET A 93 10.72 26.12 -17.31
CA MET A 93 11.15 26.83 -18.53
C MET A 93 12.09 26.03 -19.41
N SER A 94 12.94 25.24 -18.77
CA SER A 94 13.89 24.32 -19.40
C SER A 94 13.75 22.96 -18.74
N GLU A 95 14.33 21.92 -19.34
CA GLU A 95 14.22 20.56 -18.83
C GLU A 95 14.75 20.39 -17.39
N SER A 96 15.80 21.15 -17.04
CA SER A 96 16.44 21.14 -15.72
C SER A 96 15.94 22.22 -14.76
N ASP A 97 14.95 23.02 -15.14
CA ASP A 97 14.43 24.08 -14.30
C ASP A 97 13.65 23.54 -13.10
N CYS A 98 14.28 23.60 -11.93
CA CYS A 98 13.71 23.23 -10.64
C CYS A 98 13.47 24.43 -9.73
N GLY A 99 13.89 25.63 -10.14
CA GLY A 99 14.12 26.75 -9.24
C GLY A 99 13.49 28.07 -9.68
N SER A 100 12.89 28.16 -10.87
CA SER A 100 12.23 29.38 -11.30
C SER A 100 11.08 29.79 -10.38
N ALA A 101 10.81 31.10 -10.32
CA ALA A 101 9.79 31.64 -9.43
C ALA A 101 8.40 31.06 -9.71
N ARG A 102 8.06 30.80 -10.99
CA ARG A 102 6.79 30.17 -11.38
C ARG A 102 6.67 28.72 -10.89
N VAL A 103 7.74 27.93 -11.00
CA VAL A 103 7.80 26.55 -10.47
C VAL A 103 7.64 26.56 -8.95
N GLN A 104 8.37 27.43 -8.25
CA GLN A 104 8.29 27.53 -6.79
C GLN A 104 6.87 27.93 -6.32
N VAL A 105 6.21 28.87 -7.01
CA VAL A 105 4.83 29.28 -6.70
C VAL A 105 3.85 28.11 -6.88
N ALA A 106 4.01 27.33 -7.95
CA ALA A 106 3.17 26.16 -8.21
C ALA A 106 3.36 25.08 -7.13
N GLN A 107 4.61 24.74 -6.79
CA GLN A 107 4.92 23.80 -5.71
C GLN A 107 4.40 24.26 -4.35
N LEU A 108 4.57 25.54 -3.99
CA LEU A 108 4.03 26.11 -2.75
C LEU A 108 2.50 26.01 -2.73
N THR A 109 1.84 26.27 -3.86
CA THR A 109 0.38 26.18 -3.96
C THR A 109 -0.11 24.76 -3.71
N THR A 110 0.52 23.76 -4.29
CA THR A 110 0.20 22.34 -4.03
C THR A 110 0.39 21.98 -2.56
N LYS A 111 1.52 22.37 -1.97
CA LYS A 111 1.79 22.12 -0.53
C LYS A 111 0.79 22.82 0.38
N ILE A 112 0.41 24.07 0.08
CA ILE A 112 -0.60 24.84 0.83
C ILE A 112 -1.96 24.14 0.76
N LYS A 113 -2.41 23.70 -0.43
CA LYS A 113 -3.67 22.97 -0.60
C LYS A 113 -3.69 21.68 0.23
N HIS A 114 -2.61 20.91 0.16
CA HIS A 114 -2.48 19.68 0.95
C HIS A 114 -2.48 19.94 2.45
N LEU A 115 -1.61 20.84 2.93
CA LEU A 115 -1.50 21.14 4.36
C LEU A 115 -2.81 21.72 4.91
N SER A 116 -3.53 22.52 4.12
CA SER A 116 -4.83 23.06 4.51
C SER A 116 -5.90 21.99 4.72
N SER A 117 -5.82 20.85 4.01
CA SER A 117 -6.81 19.76 4.15
C SER A 117 -6.62 18.93 5.42
N VAL A 118 -5.38 18.82 5.91
CA VAL A 118 -5.02 18.00 7.08
C VAL A 118 -4.81 18.82 8.36
N LEU A 119 -5.02 20.14 8.31
CA LEU A 119 -4.71 21.03 9.42
C LEU A 119 -5.76 20.92 10.55
N HIS A 120 -5.31 20.51 11.74
CA HIS A 120 -6.15 20.48 12.93
C HIS A 120 -6.22 21.84 13.65
N LYS A 121 -7.37 22.16 14.27
CA LYS A 121 -7.60 23.44 14.98
C LYS A 121 -6.59 23.72 16.10
N LYS A 122 -6.10 22.67 16.79
CA LYS A 122 -5.14 22.81 17.90
C LYS A 122 -3.68 22.85 17.45
N ASP A 123 -3.38 22.51 16.20
CA ASP A 123 -2.00 22.54 15.69
C ASP A 123 -1.61 23.98 15.29
N LYS A 124 -0.99 24.68 16.23
CA LYS A 124 -0.54 26.07 16.05
C LYS A 124 0.76 26.15 15.25
N HIS A 125 1.65 25.17 15.37
CA HIS A 125 2.95 25.18 14.69
C HIS A 125 2.79 24.96 13.19
N SER A 126 1.98 23.98 12.79
CA SER A 126 1.69 23.75 11.37
C SER A 126 0.93 24.92 10.75
N ARG A 127 0.02 25.57 11.50
CA ARG A 127 -0.65 26.79 11.05
C ARG A 127 0.34 27.93 10.80
N LYS A 128 1.33 28.12 11.69
CA LYS A 128 2.40 29.11 11.51
C LYS A 128 3.21 28.80 10.25
N GLY A 129 3.57 27.53 10.03
CA GLY A 129 4.24 27.08 8.80
C GLY A 129 3.41 27.37 7.55
N LEU A 130 2.11 27.05 7.57
CA LEU A 130 1.18 27.35 6.48
C LEU A 130 1.14 28.86 6.16
N GLN A 131 1.04 29.72 7.18
CA GLN A 131 1.05 31.17 7.00
C GLN A 131 2.35 31.66 6.36
N GLN A 132 3.50 31.13 6.79
CA GLN A 132 4.80 31.44 6.18
C GLN A 132 4.86 31.02 4.71
N MET A 133 4.33 29.83 4.36
CA MET A 133 4.27 29.37 2.97
C MET A 133 3.41 30.30 2.10
N VAL A 134 2.26 30.74 2.61
CA VAL A 134 1.39 31.71 1.90
C VAL A 134 2.10 33.04 1.69
N GLN A 135 2.80 33.55 2.71
CA GLN A 135 3.58 34.79 2.60
C GLN A 135 4.75 34.66 1.61
N ASN A 136 5.45 33.54 1.61
CA ASN A 136 6.53 33.27 0.65
C ASN A 136 5.99 33.22 -0.79
N ARG A 137 4.86 32.54 -1.02
CA ARG A 137 4.19 32.52 -2.31
C ARG A 137 3.81 33.93 -2.77
N LYS A 138 3.29 34.76 -1.86
CA LYS A 138 2.95 36.16 -2.12
C LYS A 138 4.18 36.97 -2.57
N LYS A 139 5.31 36.83 -1.88
CA LYS A 139 6.57 37.48 -2.25
C LYS A 139 7.06 37.06 -3.64
N LEU A 140 6.96 35.78 -3.98
CA LEU A 140 7.35 35.26 -5.30
C LEU A 140 6.42 35.76 -6.41
N LEU A 141 5.11 35.83 -6.17
CA LEU A 141 4.16 36.40 -7.12
C LEU A 141 4.43 37.88 -7.36
N LYS A 142 4.73 38.66 -6.31
CA LYS A 142 5.14 40.05 -6.44
C LYS A 142 6.42 40.21 -7.26
N TYR A 143 7.38 39.31 -7.06
CA TYR A 143 8.59 39.27 -7.87
C TYR A 143 8.27 38.99 -9.34
N LEU A 144 7.49 37.95 -9.61
CA LEU A 144 7.13 37.56 -10.97
C LEU A 144 6.38 38.69 -11.69
N ARG A 145 5.43 39.34 -11.01
CA ARG A 145 4.68 40.49 -11.53
C ARG A 145 5.56 41.64 -12.01
N ARG A 146 6.69 41.92 -11.34
CA ARG A 146 7.62 43.00 -11.72
C ARG A 146 8.66 42.60 -12.75
N THR A 147 8.96 41.30 -12.89
CA THR A 147 10.03 40.82 -13.79
C THR A 147 9.53 40.21 -15.07
N ASP A 148 8.42 39.48 -15.02
CA ASP A 148 7.86 38.73 -16.13
C ASP A 148 6.33 38.66 -15.98
N TRP A 149 5.66 39.60 -16.65
CA TRP A 149 4.21 39.75 -16.62
C TRP A 149 3.48 38.56 -17.25
N ASP A 150 4.00 38.00 -18.34
CA ASP A 150 3.37 36.90 -19.05
C ASP A 150 3.38 35.62 -18.20
N SER A 151 4.53 35.31 -17.58
CA SER A 151 4.61 34.20 -16.62
C SER A 151 3.71 34.43 -15.42
N TYR A 152 3.57 35.67 -14.94
CA TYR A 152 2.66 36.01 -13.85
C TYR A 152 1.19 35.70 -14.20
N CYS A 153 0.71 36.18 -15.35
CA CYS A 153 -0.64 35.92 -15.84
C CYS A 153 -0.90 34.43 -16.04
N LEU A 154 0.05 33.71 -16.64
CA LEU A 154 -0.03 32.25 -16.83
C LEU A 154 -0.18 31.52 -15.50
N VAL A 155 0.63 31.89 -14.50
CA VAL A 155 0.60 31.27 -13.17
C VAL A 155 -0.72 31.53 -12.46
N LEU A 156 -1.24 32.76 -12.52
CA LEU A 156 -2.54 33.09 -11.94
C LEU A 156 -3.67 32.26 -12.56
N SER A 157 -3.73 32.21 -13.89
CA SER A 157 -4.75 31.47 -14.63
C SER A 157 -4.68 29.97 -14.34
N LYS A 158 -3.51 29.36 -14.50
CA LYS A 158 -3.34 27.89 -14.37
C LYS A 158 -3.53 27.40 -12.93
N LEU A 159 -3.19 28.21 -11.93
CA LEU A 159 -3.36 27.85 -10.51
C LEU A 159 -4.70 28.32 -9.90
N GLY A 160 -5.48 29.14 -10.61
CA GLY A 160 -6.71 29.74 -10.10
C GLY A 160 -6.47 30.73 -8.96
N LEU A 161 -5.36 31.47 -9.00
CA LEU A 161 -5.02 32.48 -8.00
C LEU A 161 -5.60 33.85 -8.41
N ARG A 162 -5.99 34.65 -7.42
CA ARG A 162 -6.53 35.99 -7.64
C ARG A 162 -5.38 37.00 -7.76
N ASP A 163 -5.51 37.94 -8.70
CA ASP A 163 -4.67 39.13 -8.74
C ASP A 163 -5.06 40.05 -7.57
N ASN A 164 -4.06 40.52 -6.85
CA ASN A 164 -4.22 41.59 -5.87
C ASN A 164 -3.01 42.54 -5.99
N PRO A 165 -3.22 43.76 -6.51
CA PRO A 165 -2.15 44.72 -6.74
C PRO A 165 -1.60 45.36 -5.46
N ASP A 166 -2.31 45.32 -4.34
CA ASP A 166 -1.94 45.99 -3.08
C ASP A 166 -0.78 45.30 -2.35
N TYR A 167 -0.19 44.27 -2.96
CA TYR A 167 0.65 43.27 -2.32
C TYR A 167 2.02 43.13 -2.97
#